data_AF-A0A917NC69-F1
#
_entry.id   AF-A0A917NC69-F1
#
_cell.length_a   1.000
_cell.length_b   1.000
_cell.length_c   1.000
_cell.angle_alpha   90.00
_cell.angle_beta   90.00
_cell.angle_gamma   90.00
#
_symmetry.space_group_name_H-M   'P 1'
#
loop_
_entity.id
_entity.type
_entity.pdbx_description
1 polymer ?
#
loop_
_entity_poly.entity_id
_entity_poly.type
_entity_poly.pdbx_seq_one_letter_code
_entity_poly.pdbx_strand_id
1 'polypeptide(L)' 'MDYGRISFVWLEITGRCQLECGHCYAESGPAGDHGRMRVEDWRRVIDQAAEIGALR' A
#
# COMPACT_ATOMS: atom_id res chain seq x y z
N MET A 1 -4.39 -14.31 -24.42
CA MET A 1 -3.97 -12.95 -24.03
C MET A 1 -3.40 -13.04 -22.63
N ASP A 2 -2.08 -13.02 -22.50
CA ASP A 2 -1.40 -12.98 -21.20
C ASP A 2 -1.39 -11.52 -20.74
N TYR A 3 -2.42 -11.10 -19.99
CA TYR A 3 -2.36 -9.85 -19.25
C TYR A 3 -1.26 -10.05 -18.20
N GLY A 4 -0.07 -9.50 -18.47
CA GLY A 4 1.15 -9.77 -17.73
C GLY A 4 0.92 -9.93 -16.23
N ARG A 5 1.37 -11.06 -15.69
CA ARG A 5 1.22 -11.42 -14.28
C ARG A 5 1.63 -10.27 -13.37
N ILE A 6 0.76 -9.92 -12.43
CA ILE A 6 1.10 -9.00 -11.35
C ILE A 6 2.22 -9.65 -10.54
N SER A 7 3.36 -8.97 -10.41
CA SER A 7 4.55 -9.50 -9.71
C SER A 7 4.94 -8.68 -8.48
N PHE A 8 4.32 -7.52 -8.30
CA PHE A 8 4.65 -6.56 -7.23
C PHE A 8 3.39 -5.81 -6.77
N VAL A 9 3.29 -5.52 -5.47
CA VAL A 9 2.29 -4.58 -4.91
C VAL A 9 2.93 -3.61 -3.93
N TRP A 10 2.54 -2.33 -4.01
CA TRP A 10 2.94 -1.30 -3.05
C TRP A 10 1.79 -1.05 -2.07
N LEU A 11 2.03 -1.24 -0.77
CA LEU A 11 1.01 -1.13 0.27
C LEU A 11 1.26 0.11 1.13
N GLU A 12 0.45 1.15 0.94
CA GLU A 12 0.50 2.38 1.75
C GLU A 12 -0.37 2.24 3.00
N ILE A 13 0.27 1.90 4.12
CA ILE A 13 -0.44 1.58 5.36
C ILE A 13 -1.01 2.85 6.04
N THR A 14 -0.36 3.99 5.86
CA THR A 14 -0.71 5.26 6.50
C THR A 14 -0.24 6.42 5.64
N GLY A 15 -1.05 7.47 5.52
CA GLY A 15 -0.63 8.77 4.98
C GLY A 15 -0.06 9.71 6.06
N ARG A 16 -0.19 9.35 7.35
CA ARG A 16 0.39 10.13 8.44
C ARG A 16 1.92 10.06 8.45
N CYS A 17 2.56 11.21 8.39
CA CYS A 17 4.01 11.39 8.57
C CYS A 17 4.28 12.59 9.49
N GLN A 18 5.43 12.63 10.16
CA GLN A 18 5.80 13.76 11.04
C GLN A 18 6.48 14.92 10.29
N LEU A 19 6.65 14.80 8.97
CA LEU A 19 7.41 15.71 8.13
C LEU A 19 6.52 16.35 7.06
N GLU A 20 6.95 17.50 6.54
CA GLU A 20 6.29 18.25 5.46
C GLU A 20 7.23 18.39 4.26
N CYS A 21 7.64 17.26 3.69
CA CYS A 21 8.64 17.25 2.62
C CYS A 21 8.04 17.76 1.29
N GLY A 22 8.64 18.77 0.67
CA GLY A 22 8.19 19.32 -0.62
C GLY A 22 8.34 18.39 -1.83
N HIS A 23 8.95 17.21 -1.65
CA HIS A 23 9.19 16.19 -2.68
C HIS A 23 8.60 14.83 -2.28
N CYS A 24 7.57 14.82 -1.42
CA CYS A 24 6.88 13.59 -1.03
C CYS A 24 5.92 13.12 -2.13
N TYR A 25 6.28 12.05 -2.83
CA TYR A 25 5.40 11.45 -3.85
C TYR A 25 4.15 10.74 -3.27
N ALA A 26 4.14 10.46 -1.97
CA ALA A 26 3.00 9.85 -1.28
C ALA A 26 2.09 10.90 -0.60
N GLU A 27 2.40 12.20 -0.76
CA GLU A 27 1.69 13.33 -0.11
C GLU A 27 1.47 13.14 1.40
N SER A 28 2.33 12.35 2.05
CA SER A 28 2.22 12.05 3.46
C SER A 28 2.64 13.25 4.30
N GLY A 29 1.97 13.47 5.42
CA GLY A 29 2.26 14.61 6.28
C GLY A 29 1.55 14.59 7.62
N PRO A 30 1.72 15.66 8.44
CA PRO A 30 1.18 15.72 9.80
C PRO A 30 -0.34 15.72 9.86
N ALA A 31 -1.01 16.00 8.74
CA ALA A 31 -2.47 15.95 8.59
C ALA A 31 -2.98 14.66 7.91
N GLY A 32 -2.09 13.75 7.50
CA GLY A 32 -2.49 12.49 6.85
C GLY A 32 -3.24 11.55 7.80
N ASP A 33 -3.98 10.59 7.25
CA ASP A 33 -4.71 9.59 8.03
C ASP A 33 -3.91 8.29 8.24
N HIS A 34 -4.40 7.42 9.12
CA HIS A 34 -3.84 6.08 9.36
C HIS A 34 -4.52 4.99 8.51
N GLY A 35 -5.19 5.38 7.43
CA GLY A 35 -6.07 4.52 6.67
C GLY A 35 -7.31 4.08 7.46
N ARG A 36 -8.12 3.23 6.83
CA ARG A 36 -9.33 2.63 7.44
C ARG A 36 -9.24 1.12 7.58
N MET A 37 -8.23 0.50 6.98
CA MET A 37 -8.03 -0.94 6.99
C MET A 37 -7.55 -1.39 8.36
N ARG A 38 -8.20 -2.42 8.90
CA ARG A 38 -7.71 -3.14 10.07
C ARG A 38 -6.62 -4.11 9.67
N VAL A 39 -5.92 -4.66 10.65
CA VAL A 39 -4.84 -5.64 10.42
C VAL A 39 -5.34 -6.84 9.61
N GLU A 40 -6.56 -7.30 9.85
CA GLU A 40 -7.16 -8.42 9.13
C GLU A 40 -7.43 -8.10 7.66
N ASP A 41 -7.75 -6.84 7.35
CA ASP A 41 -7.92 -6.39 5.99
C ASP A 41 -6.59 -6.41 5.22
N TRP A 42 -5.50 -5.98 5.87
CA TRP A 42 -4.16 -6.04 5.29
C TRP A 42 -3.70 -7.47 5.03
N ARG A 43 -3.88 -8.38 6.00
CA ARG A 43 -3.56 -9.80 5.83
C ARG A 43 -4.28 -10.39 4.61
N ARG A 44 -5.59 -10.14 4.51
CA ARG A 44 -6.41 -10.59 3.39
C ARG A 44 -5.91 -10.07 2.05
N VAL A 45 -5.54 -8.80 1.95
CA VAL A 45 -5.02 -8.22 0.70
C VAL A 45 -3.65 -8.80 0.33
N ILE A 46 -2.78 -9.06 1.31
CA ILE A 46 -1.48 -9.71 1.09
C ILE A 46 -1.67 -11.13 0.55
N ASP A 47 -2.58 -11.91 1.14
CA ASP A 47 -2.89 -13.26 0.69
C ASP A 47 -3.43 -13.24 -0.76
N GLN A 48 -4.37 -12.34 -1.05
CA GLN A 48 -4.92 -12.15 -2.40
C GLN A 48 -3.86 -11.73 -3.42
N ALA A 49 -2.94 -10.84 -3.03
CA ALA A 49 -1.84 -10.40 -3.88
C ALA A 49 -0.89 -11.58 -4.21
N ALA A 50 -0.59 -12.43 -3.23
CA ALA A 50 0.21 -13.62 -3.44
C ALA A 50 -0.49 -14.63 -4.37
N GLU A 51 -1.80 -14.84 -4.23
CA GLU A 51 -2.60 -15.73 -5.08
C GLU A 51 -2.55 -15.34 -6.57
N ILE A 52 -2.48 -14.05 -6.86
CA ILE A 52 -2.39 -13.52 -8.24
C ILE A 52 -0.94 -13.34 -8.73
N GLY A 53 0.06 -13.72 -7.92
CA GLY A 53 1.47 -13.80 -8.29
C GLY A 53 2.35 -12.63 -7.86
N ALA A 54 1.82 -11.68 -7.08
CA ALA A 54 2.59 -10.58 -6.52
C ALA A 54 3.44 -11.06 -5.33
N LEU A 55 4.66 -11.49 -5.65
CA LEU A 55 5.60 -12.08 -4.68
C LEU A 55 6.74 -11.11 -4.29
N ARG A 56 6.60 -9.83 -4.66
CA ARG A 56 7.54 -8.77 -4.34
C ARG A 56 6.83 -7.54 -3.83
#